data_AF-A0A353RDI1-F1
#
_entry.id   AF-A0A353RDI1-F1
#
_cell.length_a   1.000
_cell.length_b   1.000
_cell.length_c   1.000
_cell.angle_alpha   90.00
_cell.angle_beta   90.00
_cell.angle_gamma   90.00
#
_symmetry.space_group_name_H-M   'P 1'
#
loop_
_entity.id
_entity.type
_entity.pdbx_description
1 polymer ?
#
loop_
_entity_poly.entity_id
_entity_poly.type
_entity_poly.pdbx_seq_one_letter_code
_entity_poly.pdbx_strand_id
1 'polypeptide(L)' 'MKIALIAHDAKKELMVQFCIAYCGVLSRHTLCATATTGKMVADAT' A
#
# COMPACT_ATOMS: atom_id res chain seq x y z
N MET A 1 -12.44 -4.17 -7.58
CA MET A 1 -11.24 -4.37 -8.42
C MET A 1 -10.11 -4.93 -7.56
N LYS A 2 -9.18 -5.72 -8.12
CA LYS A 2 -7.97 -6.17 -7.42
C LYS A 2 -6.80 -5.26 -7.81
N ILE A 3 -6.10 -4.69 -6.83
CA ILE A 3 -5.00 -3.73 -7.05
C ILE A 3 -3.73 -4.27 -6.40
N ALA A 4 -2.62 -4.32 -7.15
CA ALA A 4 -1.33 -4.76 -6.67
C ALA A 4 -0.42 -3.57 -6.31
N LEU A 5 0.11 -3.56 -5.09
CA LEU A 5 1.06 -2.56 -4.59
C LEU A 5 2.49 -3.09 -4.69
N ILE A 6 3.30 -2.43 -5.50
CA ILE A 6 4.71 -2.79 -5.73
C ILE A 6 5.55 -1.53 -5.55
N ALA A 7 6.54 -1.58 -4.67
CA ALA A 7 7.49 -0.49 -4.45
C ALA A 7 8.88 -1.04 -4.21
N HIS A 8 9.87 -0.50 -4.92
CA HIS A 8 11.28 -0.66 -4.57
C HIS A 8 11.58 -0.01 -3.23
N ASP A 9 12.65 -0.43 -2.56
CA ASP A 9 13.02 -0.01 -1.21
C ASP A 9 13.00 1.52 -1.02
N ALA A 10 13.62 2.26 -1.93
CA ALA A 10 13.65 3.72 -1.91
C ALA A 10 12.26 4.41 -2.05
N LYS A 11 11.22 3.66 -2.42
CA LYS A 11 9.85 4.17 -2.62
C LYS A 11 8.85 3.58 -1.63
N LYS A 12 9.25 2.69 -0.72
CA LYS A 12 8.30 2.04 0.21
C LYS A 12 7.66 3.05 1.15
N GLU A 13 8.42 3.98 1.71
CA GLU A 13 7.87 5.04 2.56
C GLU A 13 6.85 5.90 1.78
N LEU A 14 7.18 6.29 0.55
CA LEU A 14 6.26 7.02 -0.32
C LEU A 14 4.98 6.22 -0.61
N MET A 15 5.10 4.90 -0.85
CA MET A 15 3.97 4.01 -1.06
C MET A 15 3.06 3.95 0.17
N VAL A 16 3.62 3.91 1.37
CA VAL A 16 2.86 3.96 2.62
C VAL A 16 2.09 5.27 2.72
N GLN A 17 2.76 6.41 2.53
CA GLN A 17 2.10 7.72 2.58
C GLN A 17 0.98 7.86 1.54
N PHE A 18 1.20 7.34 0.34
CA PHE A 18 0.17 7.27 -0.69
C PHE A 18 -1.04 6.44 -0.22
N CYS A 19 -0.82 5.27 0.38
CA CYS A 19 -1.91 4.41 0.86
C CYS A 19 -2.69 5.06 2.01
N ILE A 20 -2.02 5.78 2.92
CA ILE A 20 -2.66 6.55 3.99
C ILE A 20 -3.55 7.65 3.39
N ALA A 21 -3.00 8.47 2.50
CA ALA A 21 -3.72 9.61 1.91
C ALA A 21 -4.97 9.18 1.14
N TYR A 22 -4.94 8.01 0.51
CA TYR A 22 -6.06 7.49 -0.29
C TYR A 22 -6.79 6.30 0.36
N CYS A 23 -6.64 6.08 1.67
CA CYS A 23 -7.25 4.94 2.38
C CYS A 23 -8.76 4.86 2.17
N GLY A 24 -9.48 5.99 2.18
CA GLY A 24 -10.93 6.03 1.93
C GLY A 24 -11.37 5.52 0.54
N VAL A 25 -10.48 5.58 -0.45
CA VAL A 25 -10.70 5.04 -1.80
C VAL A 25 -10.22 3.59 -1.88
N LEU A 26 -8.97 3.34 -1.44
CA LEU A 26 -8.31 2.03 -1.55
C LEU A 26 -8.99 0.94 -0.72
N SER A 27 -9.60 1.30 0.42
CA SER A 27 -10.36 0.37 1.28
C SER A 27 -11.59 -0.25 0.60
N ARG A 28 -12.06 0.31 -0.51
CA ARG A 28 -13.17 -0.24 -1.31
C ARG A 28 -12.72 -1.28 -2.34
N HIS A 29 -11.43 -1.62 -2.33
CA HIS A 29 -10.81 -2.52 -3.29
C HIS A 29 -10.05 -3.63 -2.57
N THR A 30 -9.82 -4.74 -3.27
CA THR A 30 -8.98 -5.81 -2.75
C THR A 30 -7.53 -5.48 -3.08
N LEU A 31 -6.72 -5.21 -2.07
CA LEU A 31 -5.31 -4.91 -2.23
C LEU A 31 -4.48 -6.18 -2.07
N CYS A 32 -3.47 -6.35 -2.92
CA CYS A 32 -2.38 -7.30 -2.71
C CYS A 32 -1.05 -6.57 -2.84
N ALA A 33 0.00 -7.08 -2.21
CA ALA A 33 1.29 -6.41 -2.20
C ALA A 33 2.42 -7.44 -2.07
N THR A 34 3.64 -7.02 -2.43
CA THR A 34 4.85 -7.81 -2.17
C THR A 34 5.24 -7.74 -0.70
N ALA A 35 5.88 -8.79 -0.18
CA ALA A 35 6.09 -9.07 1.25
C ALA A 35 6.30 -7.82 2.13
N THR A 36 7.41 -7.12 1.94
CA THR A 36 7.78 -5.96 2.79
C THR A 36 6.90 -4.74 2.54
N THR A 37 6.46 -4.50 1.30
CA THR A 37 5.60 -3.34 0.99
C THR A 37 4.22 -3.52 1.62
N GLY A 38 3.64 -4.71 1.51
CA GLY A 38 2.36 -5.04 2.13
C GLY A 38 2.40 -4.92 3.64
N LYS A 39 3.46 -5.43 4.27
CA LYS A 39 3.67 -5.28 5.71
C LYS A 39 3.73 -3.81 6.14
N MET A 40 4.56 -3.00 5.49
CA MET A 40 4.70 -1.58 5.84
C MET A 40 3.40 -0.78 5.65
N VAL A 41 2.60 -1.10 4.63
CA VAL A 41 1.29 -0.46 4.43
C VAL A 41 0.32 -0.89 5.52
N ALA A 42 0.20 -2.19 5.80
CA ALA A 42 -0.72 -2.72 6.81
C ALA A 42 -0.40 -2.27 8.25
N ASP A 43 0.88 -2.08 8.58
CA ASP A 43 1.29 -1.56 9.89
C ASP A 43 0.95 -0.06 10.07
N ALA A 44 0.70 0.67 8.97
CA ALA A 44 0.54 2.12 8.95
C ALA A 44 -0.89 2.61 8.64
N THR A 45 -1.80 1.71 8.25
CA THR A 45 -3.21 2.01 7.90
C THR A 45 -4.15 1.07 8.63
#